data_AF-A0A8I1JK91-F1
#
_entry.id   AF-A0A8I1JK91-F1
#
_cell.length_a   1.000
_cell.length_b   1.000
_cell.length_c   1.000
_cell.angle_alpha   90.00
_cell.angle_beta   90.00
_cell.angle_gamma   90.00
#
_symmetry.space_group_name_H-M   'P 1'
#
loop_
_entity.id
_entity.type
_entity.pdbx_description
1 polymer ?
#
loop_
_entity_poly.entity_id
_entity_poly.type
_entity_poly.pdbx_seq_one_letter_code
_entity_poly.pdbx_strand_id
1 'polypeptide(L)'
;MNAEEYKSMMEFIRGPKVVSLSEVAPERERTLLYGYTGMSETFHLYVKDGQFHLYIYRNHYGKSPDEVRFAVSYDELPVGVLPQGHIYPGASDAEFCKLLLQKSHTLSIASFEERPETAFHGKLIGQES
;
A
#
# COMPACT_ATOMS: atom_id res chain seq x y z
N MET A 1 2.00 35.96 2.14
CA MET A 1 2.94 34.88 2.46
C MET A 1 4.35 35.43 2.41
N ASN A 2 5.02 35.50 3.55
CA ASN A 2 6.43 35.86 3.68
C ASN A 2 7.34 34.63 3.51
N ALA A 3 8.67 34.82 3.53
CA ALA A 3 9.63 33.73 3.31
C ALA A 3 9.56 32.62 4.37
N GLU A 4 9.28 32.96 5.63
CA GLU A 4 9.17 31.99 6.73
C GLU A 4 7.86 31.19 6.61
N GLU A 5 6.76 31.87 6.30
CA GLU A 5 5.45 31.22 6.03
C GLU A 5 5.55 30.27 4.83
N TYR A 6 6.26 30.67 3.76
CA TYR A 6 6.50 29.82 2.61
C TYR A 6 7.36 28.60 2.97
N LYS A 7 8.44 28.80 3.74
CA LYS A 7 9.32 27.71 4.19
C LYS A 7 8.56 26.71 5.07
N SER A 8 7.80 27.20 6.06
CA SER A 8 6.96 26.39 6.94
C SER A 8 5.91 25.60 6.14
N MET A 9 5.26 26.25 5.15
CA MET A 9 4.34 25.57 4.24
C MET A 9 5.04 24.50 3.41
N MET A 10 6.23 24.76 2.87
CA MET A 10 7.00 23.77 2.11
C MET A 10 7.50 22.62 2.97
N GLU A 11 7.89 22.87 4.22
CA GLU A 11 8.25 21.83 5.19
C GLU A 11 7.04 20.99 5.58
N PHE A 12 5.87 21.59 5.75
CA PHE A 12 4.61 20.88 5.98
C PHE A 12 4.20 20.01 4.77
N ILE A 13 4.39 20.52 3.56
CA ILE A 13 4.15 19.78 2.31
C ILE A 13 5.14 18.62 2.17
N ARG A 14 6.43 18.86 2.47
CA ARG A 14 7.53 17.89 2.30
C ARG A 14 7.71 16.93 3.47
N GLY A 15 7.12 17.22 4.62
CA GLY A 15 7.24 16.40 5.81
C GLY A 15 6.74 14.97 5.56
N PRO A 16 7.34 13.95 6.20
CA PRO A 16 6.94 12.57 6.00
C PRO A 16 5.47 12.40 6.36
N LYS A 17 4.66 11.99 5.38
CA LYS A 17 3.28 11.61 5.63
C LYS A 17 3.30 10.16 6.11
N VAL A 18 2.90 9.96 7.36
CA VAL A 18 2.78 8.63 7.96
C VAL A 18 1.31 8.28 8.18
N VAL A 19 1.03 6.99 8.13
CA VAL A 19 -0.24 6.40 8.55
C VAL A 19 0.03 5.48 9.73
N SER A 20 -0.63 5.77 10.84
CA SER A 20 -0.63 4.94 12.04
C SER A 20 -1.68 3.84 11.94
N LEU A 21 -1.45 2.72 12.60
CA LEU A 21 -2.40 1.61 12.67
C LEU A 21 -3.79 2.02 13.19
N SER A 22 -3.85 2.95 14.16
CA SER A 22 -5.10 3.47 14.70
C SER A 22 -5.97 4.19 13.66
N GLU A 23 -5.38 4.73 12.59
CA GLU A 23 -6.13 5.36 11.49
C GLU A 23 -6.80 4.33 10.56
N VAL A 24 -6.45 3.03 10.68
CA VAL A 24 -6.80 1.99 9.70
C VAL A 24 -7.65 0.86 10.28
N ALA A 25 -8.12 1.02 11.52
CA ALA A 25 -8.84 -0.01 12.29
C ALA A 25 -7.98 -1.30 12.43
N PRO A 26 -6.99 -1.29 13.34
CA PRO A 26 -5.95 -2.32 13.39
C PRO A 26 -6.46 -3.70 13.80
N GLU A 27 -7.66 -3.78 14.38
CA GLU A 27 -8.34 -5.02 14.73
C GLU A 27 -8.85 -5.81 13.52
N ARG A 28 -8.83 -5.21 12.31
CA ARG A 28 -9.29 -5.83 11.07
C ARG A 28 -8.11 -6.16 10.16
N GLU A 29 -7.59 -7.36 10.31
CA GLU A 29 -6.58 -7.89 9.39
C GLU A 29 -7.15 -8.04 7.97
N ARG A 30 -6.51 -7.40 7.00
CA ARG A 30 -6.96 -7.37 5.61
C ARG A 30 -5.94 -6.76 4.68
N THR A 31 -6.18 -6.96 3.39
CA THR A 31 -5.58 -6.19 2.31
C THR A 31 -5.98 -4.74 2.41
N LEU A 32 -5.00 -3.85 2.40
CA LEU A 32 -5.21 -2.41 2.29
C LEU A 32 -5.07 -1.94 0.84
N LEU A 33 -4.00 -2.35 0.16
CA LEU A 33 -3.80 -2.11 -1.26
C LEU A 33 -3.31 -3.38 -1.95
N TYR A 34 -3.85 -3.62 -3.14
CA TYR A 34 -3.34 -4.65 -4.03
C TYR A 34 -3.25 -4.10 -5.45
N GLY A 35 -2.11 -4.30 -6.09
CA GLY A 35 -1.86 -3.66 -7.37
C GLY A 35 -0.58 -4.13 -8.05
N TYR A 36 -0.21 -3.40 -9.10
CA TYR A 36 1.01 -3.66 -9.84
C TYR A 36 1.76 -2.37 -10.16
N THR A 37 3.09 -2.47 -10.24
CA THR A 37 3.97 -1.39 -10.69
C THR A 37 4.09 -1.39 -12.22
N GLY A 38 4.59 -0.29 -12.80
CA GLY A 38 4.88 -0.22 -14.24
C GLY A 38 5.91 -1.25 -14.74
N MET A 39 6.55 -2.00 -13.85
CA MET A 39 7.52 -3.07 -14.16
C MET A 39 6.93 -4.48 -14.02
N SER A 40 5.60 -4.61 -14.03
CA SER A 40 4.88 -5.89 -13.88
C SER A 40 5.13 -6.60 -12.55
N GLU A 41 5.52 -5.84 -11.52
CA GLU A 41 5.68 -6.36 -10.16
C GLU A 41 4.35 -6.19 -9.45
N THR A 42 3.91 -7.23 -8.74
CA THR A 42 2.74 -7.14 -7.87
C THR A 42 3.18 -6.56 -6.55
N PHE A 43 2.40 -5.62 -6.02
CA PHE A 43 2.54 -5.17 -4.63
C PHE A 43 1.28 -5.49 -3.84
N HIS A 44 1.49 -5.89 -2.60
CA HIS A 44 0.44 -6.20 -1.64
C HIS A 44 0.78 -5.52 -0.32
N LEU A 45 -0.04 -4.54 0.05
CA LEU A 45 -0.01 -3.91 1.36
C LEU A 45 -1.18 -4.44 2.18
N TYR A 46 -0.91 -4.96 3.36
CA TYR A 46 -1.93 -5.50 4.24
C TYR A 46 -1.61 -5.23 5.71
N VAL A 47 -2.62 -5.32 6.58
CA VAL A 47 -2.45 -5.30 8.03
C VAL A 47 -2.61 -6.71 8.56
N LYS A 48 -1.67 -7.13 9.40
CA LYS A 48 -1.67 -8.42 10.08
C LYS A 48 -0.79 -8.34 11.33
N ASP A 49 -1.21 -9.00 12.41
CA ASP A 49 -0.46 -9.07 13.67
C ASP A 49 -0.13 -7.68 14.24
N GLY A 50 -1.02 -6.71 14.02
CA GLY A 50 -0.85 -5.33 14.48
C GLY A 50 0.32 -4.61 13.79
N GLN A 51 0.63 -4.93 12.53
CA GLN A 51 1.62 -4.24 11.71
C GLN A 51 1.14 -4.07 10.27
N PHE A 52 1.65 -3.06 9.58
CA PHE A 52 1.58 -2.98 8.13
C PHE A 52 2.64 -3.89 7.52
N HIS A 53 2.30 -4.60 6.46
CA HIS A 53 3.23 -5.42 5.69
C HIS A 53 3.15 -5.02 4.23
N LEU A 54 4.29 -4.65 3.65
CA LEU A 54 4.41 -4.35 2.22
C LEU A 54 5.25 -5.45 1.57
N TYR A 55 4.63 -6.17 0.64
CA TYR A 55 5.25 -7.25 -0.11
C TYR A 55 5.19 -6.97 -1.61
N ILE A 56 6.36 -6.90 -2.26
CA ILE A 56 6.51 -6.71 -3.71
C ILE A 56 7.21 -7.93 -4.28
N TYR A 57 6.56 -8.54 -5.27
CA TYR A 57 7.04 -9.77 -5.91
C TYR A 57 6.70 -9.80 -7.39
N ARG A 58 7.47 -10.58 -8.16
CA ARG A 58 7.16 -10.87 -9.56
C ARG A 58 6.43 -12.19 -9.67
N ASN A 59 5.22 -12.13 -10.23
CA ASN A 59 4.41 -13.30 -10.47
C ASN A 59 4.76 -13.85 -11.86
N HIS A 60 5.46 -14.98 -11.91
CA HIS A 60 5.72 -15.69 -13.16
C HIS A 60 4.55 -16.64 -13.41
N TYR A 61 3.61 -16.25 -14.29
CA TYR A 61 2.46 -17.08 -14.68
C TYR A 61 2.89 -18.54 -14.93
N GLY A 62 2.63 -19.42 -13.94
CA GLY A 62 2.81 -20.87 -14.03
C GLY A 62 4.24 -21.42 -13.93
N LYS A 63 5.26 -20.68 -13.45
CA LYS A 63 6.63 -21.26 -13.32
C LYS A 63 7.40 -20.78 -12.08
N SER A 64 7.59 -21.70 -11.12
CA SER A 64 8.55 -21.65 -9.99
C SER A 64 8.45 -20.41 -9.09
N PRO A 65 9.12 -20.34 -7.92
CA PRO A 65 8.68 -19.45 -6.85
C PRO A 65 8.78 -17.99 -7.29
N ASP A 66 7.73 -17.24 -6.99
CA ASP A 66 7.67 -15.79 -7.20
C ASP A 66 8.95 -15.15 -6.69
N GLU A 67 9.54 -14.30 -7.52
CA GLU A 67 10.76 -13.60 -7.14
C GLU A 67 10.40 -12.47 -6.19
N VAL A 68 10.73 -12.65 -4.91
CA VAL A 68 10.60 -11.63 -3.87
C VAL A 68 11.56 -10.49 -4.20
N ARG A 69 11.00 -9.29 -4.43
CA ARG A 69 11.78 -8.07 -4.63
C ARG A 69 11.95 -7.29 -3.35
N PHE A 70 10.90 -7.26 -2.53
CA PHE A 70 10.87 -6.45 -1.32
C PHE A 70 9.83 -7.00 -0.36
N ALA A 71 10.18 -7.17 0.91
CA ALA A 71 9.27 -7.62 1.95
C ALA A 71 9.66 -6.92 3.25
N VAL A 72 8.73 -6.17 3.85
CA VAL A 72 9.00 -5.37 5.04
C VAL A 72 7.72 -5.15 5.85
N SER A 73 7.89 -4.99 7.15
CA SER A 73 6.82 -4.67 8.09
C SER A 73 7.07 -3.30 8.73
N TYR A 74 6.00 -2.58 9.05
CA TYR A 74 6.03 -1.26 9.66
C TYR A 74 5.01 -1.16 10.81
N ASP A 75 5.41 -0.51 11.90
CA ASP A 75 4.48 -0.10 12.95
C ASP A 75 3.72 1.18 12.54
N GLU A 76 4.42 2.10 11.86
CA GLU A 76 3.86 3.27 11.19
C GLU A 76 4.27 3.25 9.72
N LEU A 77 3.31 3.37 8.81
CA LEU A 77 3.55 3.29 7.38
C LEU A 77 3.94 4.66 6.83
N PRO A 78 5.18 4.86 6.35
CA PRO A 78 5.54 6.08 5.65
C PRO A 78 4.95 6.01 4.24
N VAL A 79 4.01 6.89 3.91
CA VAL A 79 3.27 6.89 2.63
C VAL A 79 4.19 6.94 1.41
N GLY A 80 5.38 7.54 1.55
CA GLY A 80 6.40 7.60 0.49
C GLY A 80 7.03 6.26 0.11
N VAL A 81 6.85 5.19 0.91
CA VAL A 81 7.35 3.83 0.56
C VAL A 81 6.39 3.08 -0.36
N LEU A 82 5.17 3.58 -0.56
CA LEU A 82 4.19 2.93 -1.41
C LEU A 82 4.66 2.96 -2.87
N PRO A 83 4.60 1.83 -3.59
CA PRO A 83 5.03 1.78 -4.99
C PRO A 83 4.17 2.70 -5.86
N GLN A 84 4.82 3.35 -6.82
CA GLN A 84 4.08 4.00 -7.91
C GLN A 84 3.56 2.91 -8.87
N GLY A 85 2.25 2.87 -9.05
CA GLY A 85 1.59 1.84 -9.84
C GLY A 85 0.08 1.96 -9.83
N HIS A 86 -0.58 0.96 -10.39
CA HIS A 86 -2.04 0.88 -10.44
C HIS A 86 -2.56 -0.05 -9.34
N ILE A 87 -3.54 0.41 -8.57
CA ILE A 87 -4.29 -0.42 -7.63
C ILE A 87 -5.48 -1.08 -8.32
N TYR A 88 -5.80 -2.31 -7.92
CA TYR A 88 -7.03 -2.99 -8.30
C TYR A 88 -8.13 -2.61 -7.31
N PRO A 89 -9.17 -1.85 -7.72
CA PRO A 89 -10.18 -1.34 -6.80
C PRO A 89 -11.02 -2.45 -6.16
N GLY A 90 -11.28 -3.56 -6.87
CA GLY A 90 -12.00 -4.72 -6.32
C GLY A 90 -11.19 -5.56 -5.30
N ALA A 91 -9.92 -5.22 -5.06
CA ALA A 91 -9.04 -5.91 -4.12
C ALA A 91 -8.31 -4.94 -3.16
N SER A 92 -8.79 -3.70 -3.05
CA SER A 92 -8.18 -2.67 -2.19
C SER A 92 -9.22 -2.09 -1.24
N ASP A 93 -8.78 -1.70 -0.04
CA ASP A 93 -9.67 -1.16 0.99
C ASP A 93 -10.07 0.29 0.66
N ALA A 94 -11.37 0.54 0.54
CA ALA A 94 -11.89 1.84 0.13
C ALA A 94 -11.61 2.95 1.15
N GLU A 95 -11.68 2.67 2.45
CA GLU A 95 -11.43 3.66 3.50
C GLU A 95 -9.95 4.01 3.57
N PHE A 96 -9.07 3.03 3.41
CA PHE A 96 -7.64 3.26 3.31
C PHE A 96 -7.27 4.06 2.06
N CYS A 97 -7.90 3.79 0.91
CA CYS A 97 -7.70 4.60 -0.29
C CYS A 97 -8.08 6.08 -0.05
N LYS A 98 -9.21 6.34 0.63
CA LYS A 98 -9.62 7.71 1.01
C LYS A 98 -8.60 8.36 1.95
N LEU A 99 -8.10 7.60 2.93
CA LEU A 99 -7.06 8.08 3.86
C LEU A 99 -5.79 8.49 3.13
N LEU A 100 -5.33 7.71 2.14
CA LEU A 100 -4.16 8.05 1.33
C LEU A 100 -4.36 9.32 0.50
N LEU A 101 -5.55 9.50 -0.10
CA LEU A 101 -5.89 10.73 -0.82
C LEU A 101 -5.85 11.96 0.11
N GLN A 102 -6.32 11.83 1.36
CA GLN A 102 -6.22 12.90 2.38
C GLN A 102 -4.76 13.22 2.75
N LYS A 103 -3.86 12.23 2.71
CA LYS A 103 -2.42 12.41 2.93
C LYS A 103 -1.70 12.93 1.67
N SER A 104 -2.43 13.42 0.67
CA SER A 104 -1.91 13.93 -0.61
C SER A 104 -1.13 12.89 -1.42
N HIS A 105 -1.43 11.60 -1.22
CA HIS A 105 -0.88 10.54 -2.05
C HIS A 105 -1.75 10.32 -3.28
N THR A 106 -1.14 10.28 -4.45
CA THR A 106 -1.84 9.99 -5.70
C THR A 106 -1.92 8.49 -5.91
N LEU A 107 -3.14 7.98 -6.08
CA LEU A 107 -3.39 6.59 -6.45
C LEU A 107 -3.77 6.51 -7.92
N SER A 108 -3.04 5.75 -8.72
CA SER A 108 -3.54 5.34 -10.04
C SER A 108 -4.43 4.12 -9.87
N ILE A 109 -5.65 4.18 -10.40
CA ILE A 109 -6.66 3.12 -10.22
C ILE A 109 -6.81 2.39 -11.55
N ALA A 110 -6.73 1.06 -11.53
CA ALA A 110 -7.04 0.23 -12.68
C ALA A 110 -8.56 0.19 -12.95
N SER A 111 -8.96 -0.33 -14.11
CA SER A 111 -10.38 -0.59 -14.38
C SER A 111 -10.99 -1.46 -13.28
N PHE A 112 -12.24 -1.17 -12.91
CA PHE A 112 -12.95 -1.97 -11.93
C PHE A 112 -13.23 -3.38 -12.46
N GLU A 113 -12.88 -4.36 -11.65
CA GLU A 113 -13.13 -5.78 -11.85
C GLU A 113 -13.59 -6.34 -10.50
N GLU A 114 -14.74 -7.01 -10.50
CA GLU A 114 -15.23 -7.70 -9.31
C GLU A 114 -14.28 -8.86 -8.97
N ARG A 115 -13.93 -9.00 -7.69
CA ARG A 115 -13.04 -10.05 -7.21
C ARG A 115 -13.68 -10.78 -6.04
N PRO A 116 -13.31 -12.05 -5.79
CA PRO A 116 -13.82 -12.81 -4.66
C PRO A 116 -13.57 -12.06 -3.35
N GLU A 117 -14.55 -12.11 -2.44
CA GLU A 117 -14.40 -11.54 -1.11
C GLU A 117 -13.45 -12.41 -0.27
N THR A 118 -12.29 -11.85 0.07
CA THR A 118 -11.26 -12.49 0.90
C THR A 118 -10.56 -11.42 1.73
N ALA A 119 -10.06 -11.80 2.92
CA ALA A 119 -9.26 -10.90 3.73
C ALA A 119 -7.94 -10.50 3.03
N PHE A 120 -7.31 -11.43 2.32
CA PHE A 120 -6.01 -11.23 1.69
C PHE A 120 -6.06 -11.56 0.18
N HIS A 121 -5.74 -10.59 -0.67
CA HIS A 121 -5.79 -10.75 -2.13
C HIS A 121 -4.43 -11.09 -2.76
N GLY A 122 -3.33 -10.85 -2.03
CA GLY A 122 -1.97 -11.15 -2.47
C GLY A 122 -1.23 -12.08 -1.52
N LYS A 123 0.07 -12.29 -1.80
CA LYS A 123 0.94 -13.09 -0.93
C LYS A 123 1.21 -12.42 0.41
N LEU A 124 1.41 -13.23 1.44
CA LEU A 124 1.81 -12.78 2.77
C LEU A 124 3.28 -13.11 3.02
N ILE A 125 3.99 -12.23 3.71
CA ILE A 125 5.34 -12.47 4.22
C ILE A 125 5.31 -13.73 5.10
N GLY A 126 6.25 -14.64 4.88
CA GLY A 126 6.36 -15.90 5.62
C GLY A 126 5.42 -17.02 5.17
N GLN A 127 4.58 -16.80 4.15
CA GLN A 127 3.87 -17.87 3.45
C GLN A 127 4.59 -18.17 2.12
N GLU A 128 5.65 -18.97 2.19
CA GLU A 128 6.20 -19.60 0.98
C GLU A 128 5.41 -20.88 0.67
N SER A 129 5.15 -21.11 -0.61
CA SER A 129 4.43 -22.26 -1.17
C SER A 129 5.41 -23.39 -1.49
#